data_AF-A0A951D1L1-F1
#
_entry.id   AF-A0A951D1L1-F1
#
_cell.length_a   1.000
_cell.length_b   1.000
_cell.length_c   1.000
_cell.angle_alpha   90.00
_cell.angle_beta   90.00
_cell.angle_gamma   90.00
#
_symmetry.space_group_name_H-M   'P 1'
#
loop_
_entity.id
_entity.type
_entity.pdbx_description
1 polymer ?
#
loop_
_entity_poly.entity_id
_entity_poly.type
_entity_poly.pdbx_seq_one_letter_code
_entity_poly.pdbx_strand_id
1 'polypeptide(L)'
;MRTLVISDLHLGARLRHSVLTRPEPLRALLAALDGVERLVLLGDIVELMERRGSEAMEEAAPVLRAIGGRLGPDREVILVPGNHDRPLIGGWLRAHLPILAPDSTVPLDASAPLAALVSWLRPARVRAHYPGVWLGDRVWATHGHYLDRHLLPESAFGIARGMLSRRRLVESAPQHYEAGGGPSITRVEALLTRS
;
A
#
# COMPACT_ATOMS: atom_id res chain seq x y z
N MET A 1 14.91 -18.85 2.10
CA MET A 1 13.91 -17.81 1.85
C MET A 1 14.51 -16.43 1.91
N ARG A 2 14.88 -15.89 0.74
CA ARG A 2 15.25 -14.48 0.57
C ARG A 2 14.02 -13.64 0.24
N THR A 3 13.72 -12.64 1.06
CA THR A 3 12.60 -11.71 0.86
C THR A 3 13.12 -10.32 0.49
N LEU A 4 12.54 -9.72 -0.55
CA LEU A 4 12.72 -8.31 -0.89
C LEU A 4 11.45 -7.56 -0.51
N VAL A 5 11.58 -6.45 0.20
CA VAL A 5 10.47 -5.56 0.55
C VAL A 5 10.70 -4.23 -0.15
N ILE A 6 9.72 -3.78 -0.93
CA ILE A 6 9.70 -2.45 -1.56
C ILE A 6 8.36 -1.78 -1.27
N SER A 7 8.34 -0.47 -1.22
CA SER A 7 7.20 0.35 -0.78
C SER A 7 7.13 1.62 -1.63
N ASP A 8 6.00 2.32 -1.60
CA ASP A 8 5.84 3.70 -2.12
C ASP A 8 6.21 3.82 -3.61
N LEU A 9 5.70 2.89 -4.43
CA LEU A 9 5.97 2.90 -5.87
C LEU A 9 5.20 4.02 -6.58
N HIS A 10 4.03 4.39 -6.05
CA HIS A 10 3.10 5.40 -6.58
C HIS A 10 3.00 5.34 -8.11
N LEU A 11 2.79 4.13 -8.66
CA LEU A 11 2.63 3.96 -10.10
C LEU A 11 1.43 4.78 -10.57
N GLY A 12 1.62 5.64 -11.58
CA GLY A 12 0.57 6.52 -12.11
C GLY A 12 0.45 7.91 -11.46
N ALA A 13 1.33 8.31 -10.54
CA ALA A 13 1.27 9.64 -9.91
C ALA A 13 1.66 10.79 -10.87
N ARG A 14 0.92 11.91 -10.83
CA ARG A 14 1.16 13.07 -11.72
C ARG A 14 2.44 13.85 -11.42
N LEU A 15 2.67 14.14 -10.14
CA LEU A 15 3.70 15.10 -9.70
C LEU A 15 4.98 14.44 -9.19
N ARG A 16 4.96 13.11 -9.02
CA ARG A 16 6.10 12.28 -8.68
C ARG A 16 6.27 11.30 -9.81
N HIS A 17 7.18 11.58 -10.73
CA HIS A 17 7.48 10.67 -11.84
C HIS A 17 7.68 9.28 -11.28
N SER A 18 6.72 8.39 -11.51
CA SER A 18 6.76 7.03 -11.03
C SER A 18 8.08 6.42 -11.46
N VAL A 19 8.99 6.19 -10.51
CA VAL A 19 10.41 5.91 -10.78
C VAL A 19 10.55 4.67 -11.67
N LEU A 20 9.66 3.70 -11.47
CA LEU A 20 9.65 2.43 -12.19
C LEU A 20 9.02 2.50 -13.59
N THR A 21 8.43 3.62 -14.00
CA THR A 21 8.06 3.83 -15.42
C THR A 21 9.28 4.11 -16.29
N ARG A 22 10.40 4.53 -15.67
CA ARG A 22 11.67 4.71 -16.38
C ARG A 22 12.34 3.36 -16.62
N PRO A 23 12.94 3.12 -17.80
CA PRO A 23 13.56 1.83 -18.11
C PRO A 23 14.72 1.45 -17.21
N GLU A 24 15.57 2.40 -16.79
CA GLU A 24 16.77 2.11 -15.99
C GLU A 24 16.44 1.65 -14.56
N PRO A 25 15.63 2.36 -13.77
CA PRO A 25 15.24 1.88 -12.44
C PRO A 25 14.46 0.56 -12.49
N LEU A 26 13.59 0.39 -13.49
CA LEU A 26 12.88 -0.88 -13.67
C LEU A 26 13.86 -2.02 -13.91
N ARG A 27 14.82 -1.88 -14.83
CA ARG A 27 15.85 -2.91 -15.07
C ARG A 27 16.65 -3.23 -13.80
N ALA A 28 17.02 -2.22 -13.02
CA ALA A 28 17.74 -2.41 -11.76
C ALA A 28 16.91 -3.22 -10.75
N LEU A 29 15.62 -2.90 -10.62
CA LEU A 29 14.70 -3.67 -9.78
C LEU A 29 14.59 -5.12 -10.26
N LEU A 30 14.38 -5.33 -11.57
CA LEU A 30 14.24 -6.68 -12.13
C LEU A 30 15.50 -7.54 -11.92
N ALA A 31 16.69 -6.94 -11.99
CA ALA A 31 17.94 -7.62 -11.65
C ALA A 31 18.02 -7.93 -10.14
N ALA A 32 17.57 -7.01 -9.28
CA ALA A 32 17.54 -7.24 -7.83
C ALA A 32 16.58 -8.36 -7.39
N LEU A 33 15.59 -8.73 -8.23
CA LEU A 33 14.70 -9.86 -8.00
C LEU A 33 15.39 -11.23 -8.21
N ASP A 34 16.65 -11.25 -8.67
CA ASP A 34 17.38 -12.50 -8.88
C ASP A 34 17.74 -13.15 -7.54
N GLY A 35 17.32 -14.41 -7.40
CA GLY A 35 17.45 -15.17 -6.15
C GLY A 35 16.51 -14.70 -5.03
N VAL A 36 15.57 -13.80 -5.30
CA VAL A 36 14.49 -13.44 -4.36
C VAL A 36 13.38 -14.48 -4.49
N GLU A 37 13.00 -15.10 -3.37
CA GLU A 37 11.92 -16.11 -3.32
C GLU A 37 10.55 -15.46 -3.07
N ARG A 38 10.54 -14.33 -2.35
CA ARG A 38 9.34 -13.56 -2.01
C ARG A 38 9.57 -12.06 -2.21
N LEU A 39 8.69 -11.41 -2.95
CA LEU A 39 8.59 -9.96 -3.02
C LEU A 39 7.41 -9.48 -2.17
N VAL A 40 7.61 -8.47 -1.32
CA VAL A 40 6.53 -7.77 -0.62
C VAL A 40 6.42 -6.37 -1.19
N LEU A 41 5.25 -6.03 -1.72
CA LEU A 41 4.87 -4.69 -2.14
C LEU A 41 4.11 -4.02 -0.98
N LEU A 42 4.83 -3.23 -0.18
CA LEU A 42 4.42 -2.73 1.13
C LEU A 42 3.76 -1.34 1.07
N GLY A 43 2.67 -1.24 0.34
CA GLY A 43 1.81 -0.06 0.33
C GLY A 43 2.16 0.92 -0.76
N ASP A 44 1.17 1.76 -1.07
CA ASP A 44 1.20 2.80 -2.09
C ASP A 44 1.81 2.31 -3.41
N ILE A 45 1.29 1.16 -3.88
CA ILE A 45 1.74 0.50 -5.09
C ILE A 45 1.29 1.30 -6.31
N VAL A 46 0.02 1.73 -6.32
CA VAL A 46 -0.60 2.50 -7.41
C VAL A 46 -1.26 3.74 -6.83
N GLU A 47 -1.15 4.87 -7.52
CA GLU A 47 -1.76 6.13 -7.10
C GLU A 47 -3.26 6.16 -7.46
N LEU A 48 -4.12 5.70 -6.54
CA LEU A 48 -5.58 5.67 -6.75
C LEU A 48 -6.32 6.81 -6.05
N MET A 49 -5.63 7.68 -5.29
CA MET A 49 -6.25 8.82 -4.63
C MET A 49 -6.35 10.05 -5.55
N GLU A 50 -5.48 10.17 -6.55
CA GLU A 50 -5.57 11.21 -7.57
C GLU A 50 -6.76 10.99 -8.53
N ARG A 51 -7.22 12.05 -9.21
CA ARG A 51 -8.45 12.07 -10.04
C ARG A 51 -8.42 11.16 -11.30
N ARG A 52 -7.39 10.32 -11.46
CA ARG A 52 -7.11 9.52 -12.67
C ARG A 52 -6.81 8.05 -12.34
N GLY A 53 -7.47 7.48 -11.33
CA GLY A 53 -7.20 6.09 -10.89
C GLY A 53 -7.21 5.04 -12.00
N SER A 54 -8.08 5.16 -13.00
CA SER A 54 -8.08 4.25 -14.17
C SER A 54 -6.79 4.37 -14.99
N GLU A 55 -6.31 5.59 -15.21
CA GLU A 55 -5.08 5.83 -15.96
C GLU A 55 -3.84 5.39 -15.16
N ALA A 56 -3.86 5.61 -13.84
CA ALA A 56 -2.81 5.11 -12.96
C ALA A 56 -2.70 3.58 -13.01
N MET A 57 -3.84 2.87 -13.08
CA MET A 57 -3.88 1.43 -13.28
C MET A 57 -3.30 1.03 -14.65
N GLU A 58 -3.64 1.73 -15.72
CA GLU A 58 -3.10 1.48 -17.06
C GLU A 58 -1.57 1.66 -17.10
N GLU A 59 -1.06 2.73 -16.48
CA GLU A 59 0.37 3.01 -16.36
C GLU A 59 1.11 2.00 -15.48
N ALA A 60 0.46 1.47 -14.44
CA ALA A 60 1.04 0.45 -13.57
C ALA A 60 1.21 -0.92 -14.26
N ALA A 61 0.34 -1.23 -15.23
CA ALA A 61 0.26 -2.57 -15.80
C ALA A 61 1.57 -3.09 -16.41
N PRO A 62 2.31 -2.33 -17.25
CA PRO A 62 3.58 -2.81 -17.82
C PRO A 62 4.63 -3.12 -16.76
N VAL A 63 4.73 -2.30 -15.71
CA VAL A 63 5.68 -2.47 -14.61
C VAL A 63 5.36 -3.74 -13.82
N LEU A 64 4.10 -3.91 -13.42
CA LEU A 64 3.67 -5.06 -12.64
C LEU A 64 3.77 -6.37 -13.44
N ARG A 65 3.50 -6.34 -14.75
CA ARG A 65 3.76 -7.48 -15.66
C ARG A 65 5.23 -7.85 -15.74
N ALA A 66 6.12 -6.86 -15.82
CA ALA A 66 7.55 -7.13 -15.86
C ALA A 66 8.04 -7.77 -14.55
N ILE A 67 7.54 -7.29 -13.40
CA ILE A 67 7.84 -7.86 -12.07
C ILE A 67 7.33 -9.31 -11.98
N GLY A 68 6.05 -9.54 -12.32
CA GLY A 68 5.43 -10.86 -12.30
C GLY A 68 6.15 -11.87 -13.21
N GLY A 69 6.46 -11.44 -14.43
CA GLY A 69 7.24 -12.23 -15.40
C GLY A 69 8.65 -12.57 -14.91
N ARG A 70 9.34 -11.62 -14.26
CA ARG A 70 10.69 -11.85 -13.73
C ARG A 70 10.71 -12.83 -12.56
N LEU A 71 9.69 -12.80 -11.70
CA LEU A 71 9.53 -13.74 -10.59
C LEU A 71 9.13 -15.14 -11.08
N GLY A 72 8.30 -15.26 -12.12
CA GLY A 72 7.90 -16.58 -12.60
C GLY A 72 6.98 -17.33 -11.61
N PRO A 73 6.52 -18.54 -11.95
CA PRO A 73 5.48 -19.26 -11.19
C PRO A 73 5.91 -19.76 -9.81
N ASP A 74 7.21 -19.97 -9.59
CA ASP A 74 7.70 -20.59 -8.36
C ASP A 74 7.84 -19.59 -7.19
N ARG A 75 7.89 -18.30 -7.51
CA ARG A 75 8.14 -17.22 -6.56
C ARG A 75 6.84 -16.50 -6.17
N GLU A 76 6.88 -15.85 -5.01
CA GLU A 76 5.70 -15.24 -4.38
C GLU A 76 5.75 -13.70 -4.42
N VAL A 77 4.57 -13.09 -4.61
CA VAL A 77 4.34 -11.66 -4.38
C VAL A 77 3.29 -11.50 -3.29
N ILE A 78 3.60 -10.72 -2.26
CA ILE A 78 2.64 -10.31 -1.24
C ILE A 78 2.30 -8.84 -1.43
N LEU A 79 1.01 -8.57 -1.65
CA LEU A 79 0.44 -7.23 -1.70
C LEU A 79 0.03 -6.81 -0.29
N VAL A 80 0.49 -5.64 0.15
CA VAL A 80 0.03 -5.00 1.38
C VAL A 80 -0.40 -3.58 1.02
N PRO A 81 -1.68 -3.32 0.71
CA PRO A 81 -2.12 -1.98 0.32
C PRO A 81 -1.86 -0.94 1.43
N GLY A 82 -1.52 0.27 1.01
CA GLY A 82 -1.37 1.48 1.82
C GLY A 82 -2.61 2.39 1.74
N ASN A 83 -2.40 3.68 1.94
CA ASN A 83 -3.47 4.68 1.91
C ASN A 83 -3.80 5.16 0.49
N HIS A 84 -2.82 5.28 -0.41
CA HIS A 84 -3.04 5.75 -1.77
C HIS A 84 -3.75 4.72 -2.65
N ASP A 85 -3.53 3.44 -2.37
CA ASP A 85 -4.19 2.31 -3.02
C ASP A 85 -5.26 1.65 -2.12
N ARG A 86 -5.73 2.34 -1.07
CA ARG A 86 -6.90 1.93 -0.26
C ARG A 86 -8.11 1.50 -1.09
N PRO A 87 -8.44 2.10 -2.26
CA PRO A 87 -9.53 1.61 -3.11
C PRO A 87 -9.43 0.14 -3.51
N LEU A 88 -8.21 -0.45 -3.54
CA LEU A 88 -8.01 -1.88 -3.81
C LEU A 88 -8.76 -2.78 -2.83
N ILE A 89 -8.91 -2.34 -1.57
CA ILE A 89 -9.48 -3.16 -0.48
C ILE A 89 -10.61 -2.47 0.26
N GLY A 90 -11.01 -1.26 -0.14
CA GLY A 90 -11.91 -0.42 0.66
C GLY A 90 -13.27 -1.06 0.96
N GLY A 91 -13.81 -1.85 0.02
CA GLY A 91 -15.05 -2.62 0.24
C GLY A 91 -14.88 -3.72 1.28
N TRP A 92 -13.85 -4.55 1.11
CA TRP A 92 -13.48 -5.59 2.07
C TRP A 92 -13.21 -5.01 3.46
N LEU A 93 -12.42 -3.94 3.55
CA LEU A 93 -12.03 -3.33 4.81
C LEU A 93 -13.26 -2.81 5.59
N ARG A 94 -14.21 -2.16 4.91
CA ARG A 94 -15.47 -1.72 5.56
C ARG A 94 -16.28 -2.88 6.12
N ALA A 95 -16.25 -4.05 5.47
CA ALA A 95 -16.98 -5.23 5.91
C ALA A 95 -16.31 -5.98 7.09
N HIS A 96 -15.01 -5.79 7.28
CA HIS A 96 -14.24 -6.50 8.32
C HIS A 96 -14.02 -5.65 9.59
N LEU A 97 -14.07 -4.32 9.47
CA LEU A 97 -14.07 -3.46 10.65
C LEU A 97 -15.30 -3.74 11.54
N PRO A 98 -15.15 -3.71 12.88
CA PRO A 98 -13.97 -3.27 13.63
C PRO A 98 -12.93 -4.35 13.95
N ILE A 99 -13.07 -5.58 13.44
CA ILE A 99 -12.17 -6.70 13.77
C ILE A 99 -11.14 -6.86 12.64
N LEU A 100 -9.89 -6.47 12.92
CA LEU A 100 -8.79 -6.59 11.97
C LEU A 100 -7.55 -7.17 12.66
N ALA A 101 -7.09 -8.32 12.20
CA ALA A 101 -5.83 -8.88 12.67
C ALA A 101 -4.64 -8.14 12.03
N PRO A 102 -3.43 -8.19 12.62
CA PRO A 102 -2.25 -7.50 12.08
C PRO A 102 -1.84 -7.93 10.66
N ASP A 103 -2.26 -9.11 10.22
CA ASP A 103 -1.91 -9.73 8.94
C ASP A 103 -3.11 -10.39 8.24
N SER A 104 -4.32 -9.84 8.42
CA SER A 104 -5.54 -10.39 7.82
C SER A 104 -5.39 -10.62 6.32
N THR A 105 -5.72 -11.83 5.87
CA THR A 105 -5.74 -12.19 4.45
C THR A 105 -6.88 -11.47 3.73
N VAL A 106 -6.55 -10.86 2.60
CA VAL A 106 -7.52 -10.20 1.72
C VAL A 106 -7.80 -11.10 0.51
N PRO A 107 -9.06 -11.38 0.16
CA PRO A 107 -9.40 -12.05 -1.09
C PRO A 107 -8.82 -11.31 -2.30
N LEU A 108 -8.19 -12.03 -3.23
CA LEU A 108 -7.52 -11.42 -4.38
C LEU A 108 -8.49 -10.75 -5.38
N ASP A 109 -9.79 -11.03 -5.23
CA ASP A 109 -10.91 -10.47 -5.97
C ASP A 109 -11.76 -9.51 -5.11
N ALA A 110 -11.25 -9.05 -3.96
CA ALA A 110 -11.95 -8.11 -3.08
C ALA A 110 -12.35 -6.79 -3.77
N SER A 111 -11.73 -6.46 -4.90
CA SER A 111 -12.17 -5.43 -5.83
C SER A 111 -11.69 -5.74 -7.25
N ALA A 112 -12.34 -5.13 -8.26
CA ALA A 112 -11.90 -5.27 -9.64
C ALA A 112 -10.46 -4.72 -9.89
N PRO A 113 -10.06 -3.56 -9.32
CA PRO A 113 -8.67 -3.10 -9.39
C PRO A 113 -7.66 -4.08 -8.76
N LEU A 114 -7.97 -4.68 -7.60
CA LEU A 114 -7.08 -5.67 -6.98
C LEU A 114 -6.92 -6.91 -7.86
N ALA A 115 -8.02 -7.42 -8.42
CA ALA A 115 -8.00 -8.55 -9.34
C ALA A 115 -7.14 -8.24 -10.59
N ALA A 116 -7.18 -7.01 -11.11
CA ALA A 116 -6.33 -6.58 -12.22
C ALA A 116 -4.85 -6.60 -11.84
N LEU A 117 -4.46 -6.04 -10.68
CA LEU A 117 -3.09 -6.10 -10.16
C LEU A 117 -2.59 -7.54 -10.06
N VAL A 118 -3.40 -8.42 -9.46
CA VAL A 118 -3.11 -9.85 -9.32
C VAL A 118 -2.88 -10.50 -10.68
N SER A 119 -3.71 -10.16 -11.68
CA SER A 119 -3.57 -10.70 -13.04
C SER A 119 -2.26 -10.28 -13.70
N TRP A 120 -1.79 -9.05 -13.44
CA TRP A 120 -0.54 -8.54 -14.01
C TRP A 120 0.69 -9.12 -13.33
N LEU A 121 0.60 -9.46 -12.05
CA LEU A 121 1.69 -10.09 -11.31
C LEU A 121 1.84 -11.59 -11.60
N ARG A 122 0.88 -12.20 -12.29
CA ARG A 122 1.05 -13.57 -12.79
C ARG A 122 2.19 -13.61 -13.83
N PRO A 123 2.96 -14.72 -13.89
CA PRO A 123 2.67 -16.03 -13.29
C PRO A 123 3.05 -16.18 -11.81
N ALA A 124 3.65 -15.18 -11.16
CA ALA A 124 4.00 -15.28 -9.74
C ALA A 124 2.79 -15.60 -8.85
N ARG A 125 3.04 -16.32 -7.76
CA ARG A 125 2.00 -16.66 -6.78
C ARG A 125 1.68 -15.42 -5.96
N VAL A 126 0.48 -14.89 -6.07
CA VAL A 126 0.08 -13.65 -5.40
C VAL A 126 -0.70 -13.96 -4.12
N ARG A 127 -0.40 -13.23 -3.04
CA ARG A 127 -1.23 -13.12 -1.83
C ARG A 127 -1.48 -11.66 -1.53
N ALA A 128 -2.54 -11.36 -0.79
CA ALA A 128 -2.81 -10.01 -0.28
C ALA A 128 -3.08 -10.08 1.22
N HIS A 129 -2.46 -9.17 1.97
CA HIS A 129 -2.61 -9.04 3.42
C HIS A 129 -2.82 -7.58 3.80
N TYR A 130 -3.55 -7.33 4.89
CA TYR A 130 -3.75 -5.98 5.41
C TYR A 130 -3.95 -6.02 6.94
N PRO A 131 -3.43 -5.04 7.70
CA PRO A 131 -2.65 -3.87 7.26
C PRO A 131 -1.15 -4.13 7.14
N GLY A 132 -0.71 -5.36 7.38
CA GLY A 132 0.69 -5.73 7.36
C GLY A 132 0.89 -7.20 7.04
N VAL A 133 2.14 -7.64 7.11
CA VAL A 133 2.55 -9.02 6.89
C VAL A 133 3.73 -9.37 7.79
N TRP A 134 3.74 -10.59 8.32
CA TRP A 134 4.90 -11.13 9.02
C TRP A 134 5.97 -11.60 8.03
N LEU A 135 7.16 -11.01 8.10
CA LEU A 135 8.33 -11.44 7.33
C LEU A 135 9.08 -12.60 8.01
N GLY A 136 8.86 -12.77 9.31
CA GLY A 136 9.33 -13.86 10.16
C GLY A 136 8.77 -13.68 11.57
N ASP A 137 9.19 -14.52 12.52
CA ASP A 137 8.60 -14.62 13.87
C ASP A 137 8.59 -13.32 14.67
N ARG A 138 9.47 -12.37 14.33
CA ARG A 138 9.68 -11.12 15.08
C ARG A 138 9.65 -9.86 14.22
N VAL A 139 9.38 -10.01 12.93
CA VAL A 139 9.41 -8.88 11.98
C VAL A 139 8.06 -8.78 11.31
N TRP A 140 7.29 -7.77 11.72
CA TRP A 140 6.05 -7.37 11.08
C TRP A 140 6.29 -6.13 10.24
N ALA A 141 5.88 -6.18 8.98
CA ALA A 141 5.97 -5.07 8.06
C ALA A 141 4.56 -4.51 7.81
N THR A 142 4.41 -3.19 7.89
CA THR A 142 3.17 -2.47 7.57
C THR A 142 3.52 -1.18 6.84
N HIS A 143 2.57 -0.66 6.06
CA HIS A 143 2.76 0.63 5.40
C HIS A 143 2.70 1.77 6.44
N GLY A 144 3.61 2.75 6.31
CA GLY A 144 3.97 3.73 7.34
C GLY A 144 2.85 4.67 7.82
N HIS A 145 1.73 4.76 7.12
CA HIS A 145 0.63 5.70 7.39
C HIS A 145 0.00 5.64 8.80
N TYR A 146 0.23 4.58 9.56
CA TYR A 146 -0.13 4.52 10.98
C TYR A 146 0.80 5.35 11.86
N LEU A 147 2.09 5.40 11.52
CA LEU A 147 3.11 6.16 12.22
C LEU A 147 2.98 7.66 11.96
N ASP A 148 2.54 8.07 10.78
CA ASP A 148 2.32 9.48 10.41
C ASP A 148 1.44 10.23 11.43
N ARG A 149 0.48 9.55 12.03
CA ARG A 149 -0.41 10.14 13.05
C ARG A 149 0.28 10.49 14.36
N HIS A 150 1.46 9.92 14.58
CA HIS A 150 2.29 10.14 15.77
C HIS A 150 3.51 11.01 15.49
N LEU A 151 3.89 11.18 14.22
CA LEU A 151 5.03 12.00 13.81
C LEU A 151 4.66 13.47 13.52
N LEU A 152 3.37 13.79 13.44
CA LEU A 152 2.91 15.16 13.27
C LEU A 152 3.05 15.96 14.59
N PRO A 153 3.84 17.05 14.63
CA PRO A 153 3.88 17.92 15.80
C PRO A 153 2.52 18.57 16.03
N GLU A 154 2.15 18.79 17.31
CA GLU A 154 0.86 19.39 17.71
C GLU A 154 0.59 20.75 17.02
N SER A 155 1.64 21.45 16.57
CA SER A 155 1.59 22.73 15.87
C SER A 155 1.16 22.64 14.39
N ALA A 156 1.22 21.48 13.76
CA ALA A 156 0.78 21.29 12.36
C ALA A 156 -0.75 21.34 12.20
N PHE A 157 -1.50 21.25 13.31
CA PHE A 157 -2.97 21.24 13.36
C PHE A 157 -3.57 22.55 13.89
N GLY A 158 -2.95 23.68 13.56
CA GLY A 158 -3.51 25.00 13.87
C GLY A 158 -5.01 25.06 13.58
N ILE A 159 -5.80 25.33 14.61
CA ILE A 159 -7.26 25.59 14.64
C ILE A 159 -8.19 24.38 14.90
N ALA A 160 -7.77 23.12 14.78
CA ALA A 160 -8.69 21.97 15.02
C ALA A 160 -8.78 21.47 16.49
N ARG A 161 -8.14 22.17 17.45
CA ARG A 161 -7.96 21.66 18.84
C ARG A 161 -9.18 21.82 19.76
N GLY A 162 -10.23 22.55 19.35
CA GLY A 162 -11.42 22.73 20.19
C GLY A 162 -12.30 21.48 20.35
N MET A 163 -12.18 20.50 19.43
CA MET A 163 -13.12 19.35 19.38
C MET A 163 -12.46 17.97 19.53
N LEU A 164 -11.12 17.90 19.53
CA LEU A 164 -10.39 16.64 19.63
C LEU A 164 -9.96 16.39 21.07
N SER A 165 -10.87 15.79 21.85
CA SER A 165 -10.55 15.24 23.17
C SER A 165 -9.32 14.34 23.09
N ARG A 166 -8.42 14.46 24.07
CA ARG A 166 -7.27 13.57 24.27
C ARG A 166 -7.76 12.13 24.39
N ARG A 167 -7.87 11.39 23.29
CA ARG A 167 -8.06 9.94 23.35
C ARG A 167 -6.77 9.37 23.92
N ARG A 168 -6.86 8.84 25.15
CA ARG A 168 -5.80 8.09 25.81
C ARG A 168 -5.24 7.06 24.83
N LEU A 169 -3.94 7.15 24.55
CA LEU A 169 -3.13 6.23 23.75
C LEU A 169 -2.98 4.88 24.47
N VAL A 170 -4.08 4.13 24.64
CA VAL A 170 -4.05 2.82 25.31
C VAL A 170 -4.28 1.67 24.33
N GLU A 171 -4.74 1.95 23.11
CA GLU A 171 -5.11 0.90 22.17
C GLU A 171 -4.41 1.06 20.81
N SER A 172 -3.26 0.41 20.65
CA SER A 172 -2.46 0.40 19.42
C SER A 172 -2.76 -0.83 18.55
N ALA A 173 -4.00 -0.95 18.09
CA ALA A 173 -4.40 -2.01 17.18
C ALA A 173 -4.79 -1.42 15.81
N PRO A 174 -4.53 -2.12 14.69
CA PRO A 174 -4.88 -1.68 13.34
C PRO A 174 -6.26 -1.04 13.19
N GLN A 175 -7.29 -1.68 13.76
CA GLN A 175 -8.67 -1.23 13.67
C GLN A 175 -8.88 0.18 14.24
N HIS A 176 -8.07 0.63 15.20
CA HIS A 176 -8.18 1.98 15.77
C HIS A 176 -7.64 3.04 14.81
N TYR A 177 -6.65 2.69 13.99
CA TYR A 177 -6.20 3.54 12.90
C TYR A 177 -7.24 3.59 11.78
N GLU A 178 -7.88 2.48 11.48
CA GLU A 178 -8.88 2.41 10.40
C GLU A 178 -10.22 3.06 10.74
N ALA A 179 -10.70 2.88 11.98
CA ALA A 179 -11.94 3.48 12.47
C ALA A 179 -11.77 4.95 12.86
N GLY A 180 -10.57 5.35 13.29
CA GLY A 180 -10.23 6.71 13.66
C GLY A 180 -10.04 7.57 12.42
N GLY A 181 -11.14 8.08 11.86
CA GLY A 181 -11.13 9.11 10.81
C GLY A 181 -10.59 10.45 11.34
N GLY A 182 -9.30 10.52 11.67
CA GLY A 182 -8.58 11.75 11.99
C GLY A 182 -7.96 12.38 10.73
N PRO A 183 -7.53 13.65 10.80
CA PRO A 183 -6.74 14.25 9.73
C PRO A 183 -5.41 13.49 9.59
N SER A 184 -5.14 12.93 8.41
CA SER A 184 -3.84 12.35 8.05
C SER A 184 -3.11 13.31 7.11
N ILE A 185 -1.77 13.27 7.09
CA ILE A 185 -0.93 13.96 6.09
C ILE A 185 -1.49 13.71 4.69
N THR A 186 -1.86 12.46 4.40
CA THR A 186 -2.48 12.05 3.14
C THR A 186 -3.71 12.86 2.76
N ARG A 187 -4.61 13.18 3.70
CA ARG A 187 -5.81 14.01 3.38
C ARG A 187 -5.43 15.45 3.07
N VAL A 188 -4.38 15.97 3.70
CA VAL A 188 -3.86 17.32 3.44
C VAL A 188 -3.13 17.34 2.09
N GLU A 189 -2.27 16.36 1.81
CA GLU A 189 -1.60 16.20 0.52
C GLU A 189 -2.59 16.03 -0.63
N ALA A 190 -3.61 15.17 -0.48
CA ALA A 190 -4.67 15.01 -1.47
C ALA A 190 -5.52 16.28 -1.67
N LEU A 191 -5.60 17.18 -0.68
CA LEU A 191 -6.24 18.48 -0.84
C LEU A 191 -5.34 19.45 -1.62
N LEU A 192 -4.03 19.40 -1.40
CA LEU A 192 -3.05 20.27 -2.05
C LEU A 192 -2.79 19.89 -3.51
N THR A 193 -2.82 18.59 -3.85
CA THR A 193 -2.67 18.09 -5.23
C THR A 193 -3.93 18.23 -6.09
N ARG A 194 -5.04 18.72 -5.52
CA ARG A 194 -6.29 19.04 -6.24
C ARG A 194 -6.29 20.41 -6.93
N SER A 195 -5.21 21.17 -6.81
CA SER A 195 -5.04 22.53 -7.35
C SER A 195 -4.52 22.52 -8.79
#